data_AF-A0A1U7IN13-F1
#
_entry.id   AF-A0A1U7IN13-F1
#
_cell.length_a   1.000
_cell.length_b   1.000
_cell.length_c   1.000
_cell.angle_alpha   90.00
_cell.angle_beta   90.00
_cell.angle_gamma   90.00
#
_symmetry.space_group_name_H-M   'P 1'
#
loop_
_entity.id
_entity.type
_entity.pdbx_description
1 polymer ?
#
loop_
_entity_poly.entity_id
_entity_poly.type
_entity_poly.pdbx_seq_one_letter_code
_entity_poly.pdbx_strand_id
1 'polypeptide(L)'
;MTPTSQNHQVTRYYKQEDIQQILQIAISRQANDGEFSREQLWEIADELDIDPQTLEFAEKEWLLRQGEQRKRQEFNLYRRNKFKKHFGKYAITNSFLMLFNFMVVGHLTWSLYLLLLWGLGLGLNAWNTFQSDGEEYEKAFQMWYRRYQFKETVNSFFDKLLKAW
;
A
#
# COMPACT_ATOMS: atom_id res chain seq x y z
N MET A 1 20.93 -28.99 -50.86
CA MET A 1 19.55 -29.17 -50.38
C MET A 1 19.43 -28.47 -49.03
N THR A 2 18.93 -27.24 -49.01
CA THR A 2 18.62 -26.48 -47.79
C THR A 2 17.11 -26.61 -47.54
N PRO A 3 16.66 -27.12 -46.38
CA PRO A 3 15.23 -27.21 -46.11
C PRO A 3 14.67 -25.83 -45.75
N THR A 4 13.61 -25.48 -46.45
CA THR A 4 12.84 -24.24 -46.41
C THR A 4 12.06 -24.10 -45.10
N SER A 5 12.00 -22.86 -44.61
CA SER A 5 11.27 -22.36 -43.44
C SER A 5 9.79 -22.77 -43.40
N GLN A 6 9.30 -23.19 -42.23
CA GLN A 6 7.87 -23.27 -41.90
C GLN A 6 7.65 -22.59 -40.54
N ASN A 7 7.71 -21.26 -40.51
CA ASN A 7 7.32 -20.47 -39.34
C ASN A 7 5.78 -20.39 -39.35
N HIS A 8 5.15 -21.35 -38.68
CA HIS A 8 3.73 -21.30 -38.40
C HIS A 8 3.47 -20.09 -37.48
N GLN A 9 2.95 -19.00 -38.05
CA GLN A 9 2.42 -17.87 -37.30
C GLN A 9 1.21 -18.38 -36.50
N VAL A 10 1.47 -18.90 -35.29
CA VAL A 10 0.43 -19.22 -34.33
C VAL A 10 -0.20 -17.89 -33.94
N THR A 11 -1.39 -17.59 -34.44
CA THR A 11 -2.17 -16.42 -34.02
C THR A 11 -2.37 -16.52 -32.51
N ARG A 12 -1.58 -15.75 -31.75
CA ARG A 12 -1.62 -15.74 -30.30
C ARG A 12 -2.63 -14.69 -29.88
N TYR A 13 -3.73 -15.15 -29.30
CA TYR A 13 -4.71 -14.29 -28.68
C TYR A 13 -4.23 -13.93 -27.27
N TYR A 14 -4.22 -12.64 -26.97
CA TYR A 14 -3.90 -12.12 -25.64
C TYR A 14 -5.18 -11.66 -24.97
N LYS A 15 -5.29 -11.88 -23.66
CA LYS A 15 -6.35 -11.25 -22.89
C LYS A 15 -6.04 -9.77 -22.71
N GLN A 16 -7.06 -8.98 -22.43
CA GLN A 16 -6.92 -7.54 -22.19
C GLN A 16 -5.90 -7.22 -21.08
N GLU A 17 -5.90 -8.01 -20.00
CA GLU A 17 -4.93 -7.91 -18.90
C GLU A 17 -3.49 -8.12 -19.37
N ASP A 18 -3.26 -9.10 -20.25
CA ASP A 18 -1.94 -9.42 -20.79
C ASP A 18 -1.44 -8.31 -21.73
N ILE A 19 -2.32 -7.77 -22.57
CA ILE A 19 -1.98 -6.67 -23.50
C ILE A 19 -1.53 -5.44 -22.72
N GLN A 20 -2.24 -5.07 -21.66
CA GLN A 20 -1.89 -3.93 -20.81
C GLN A 20 -0.51 -4.11 -20.17
N GLN A 21 -0.22 -5.30 -19.65
CA GLN A 21 1.09 -5.59 -19.05
C GLN A 21 2.22 -5.54 -20.07
N ILE A 22 2.02 -6.10 -21.26
CA ILE A 22 3.02 -6.08 -22.33
C ILE A 22 3.31 -4.63 -22.75
N LEU A 23 2.27 -3.82 -22.94
CA LEU A 23 2.41 -2.41 -23.30
C LEU A 23 3.12 -1.61 -22.20
N GLN A 24 2.77 -1.83 -20.93
CA GLN A 24 3.45 -1.21 -19.79
C GLN A 24 4.95 -1.54 -19.78
N ILE A 25 5.32 -2.80 -19.99
CA ILE A 25 6.72 -3.24 -20.04
C ILE A 25 7.44 -2.57 -21.22
N ALA A 26 6.82 -2.52 -22.40
CA ALA A 26 7.40 -1.88 -23.58
C ALA A 26 7.66 -0.38 -23.34
N ILE A 27 6.66 0.34 -22.83
CA ILE A 27 6.74 1.78 -22.50
C ILE A 27 7.83 2.04 -21.46
N SER A 28 7.90 1.23 -20.40
CA SER A 28 8.94 1.36 -19.34
C SER A 28 10.37 1.15 -19.85
N ARG A 29 10.56 0.38 -20.92
CA ARG A 29 11.87 0.15 -21.55
C ARG A 29 12.22 1.25 -22.55
N GLN A 30 11.23 1.91 -23.13
CA GLN A 30 11.42 2.99 -24.08
C GLN A 30 11.69 4.32 -23.39
N ALA A 31 11.13 4.54 -22.20
CA ALA A 31 11.41 5.69 -21.36
C ALA A 31 12.79 5.56 -20.69
N ASN A 32 13.83 6.13 -21.29
CA ASN A 32 15.19 6.10 -20.72
C ASN A 32 15.28 6.78 -19.33
N ASP A 33 14.39 7.73 -19.03
CA ASP A 33 14.35 8.49 -17.76
C ASP A 33 13.08 8.22 -16.91
N GLY A 34 12.24 7.26 -17.30
CA GLY A 34 11.08 6.83 -16.50
C GLY A 34 9.92 7.83 -16.35
N GLU A 35 10.01 9.01 -16.98
CA GLU A 35 8.98 10.05 -16.93
C GLU A 35 8.49 10.40 -18.35
N PHE A 36 7.17 10.46 -18.53
CA PHE A 36 6.53 10.97 -19.75
C PHE A 36 5.81 12.28 -19.42
N SER A 37 5.91 13.26 -20.31
CA SER A 37 5.13 14.49 -20.18
C SER A 37 3.66 14.24 -20.51
N ARG A 38 2.79 15.16 -20.09
CA ARG A 38 1.36 15.09 -20.41
C ARG A 38 1.14 15.12 -21.91
N GLU A 39 1.90 15.94 -22.63
CA GLU A 39 1.82 16.07 -24.09
C GLU A 39 2.18 14.74 -24.78
N GLN A 40 3.23 14.05 -24.30
CA GLN A 40 3.61 12.73 -24.82
C GLN A 40 2.55 11.66 -24.56
N LEU A 41 1.88 11.70 -23.41
CA LEU A 41 0.76 10.80 -23.12
C LEU A 41 -0.38 10.98 -24.15
N TRP A 42 -0.67 12.22 -24.53
CA TRP A 42 -1.71 12.55 -25.51
C TRP A 42 -1.29 12.15 -26.94
N GLU A 43 -0.02 12.33 -27.29
CA GLU A 43 0.53 11.88 -28.58
C GLU A 43 0.45 10.36 -28.72
N ILE A 44 0.83 9.60 -27.68
CA ILE A 44 0.71 8.13 -27.68
C ILE A 44 -0.76 7.70 -27.78
N ALA A 45 -1.68 8.42 -27.14
CA ALA A 45 -3.11 8.11 -27.22
C ALA A 45 -3.67 8.37 -28.62
N ASP A 46 -3.24 9.43 -29.28
CA ASP A 46 -3.58 9.75 -30.66
C ASP A 46 -3.05 8.68 -31.63
N GLU A 47 -1.80 8.24 -31.45
CA GLU A 47 -1.21 7.13 -32.22
C GLU A 47 -1.96 5.79 -32.05
N LEU A 48 -2.56 5.58 -30.88
CA LEU A 48 -3.35 4.38 -30.57
C LEU A 48 -4.85 4.54 -30.91
N ASP A 49 -5.24 5.64 -31.56
CA ASP A 49 -6.62 5.97 -31.94
C ASP A 49 -7.59 5.94 -30.73
N ILE A 50 -7.08 6.37 -29.57
CA ILE A 50 -7.85 6.50 -28.33
C ILE A 50 -8.55 7.86 -28.31
N ASP A 51 -9.86 7.84 -28.15
CA ASP A 51 -10.65 9.06 -28.09
C ASP A 51 -10.19 10.02 -26.96
N PRO A 52 -9.99 11.33 -27.25
CA PRO A 52 -9.62 12.35 -26.28
C PRO A 52 -10.48 12.40 -25.00
N GLN A 53 -11.79 12.19 -25.11
CA GLN A 53 -12.69 12.21 -23.95
C GLN A 53 -12.47 10.98 -23.07
N THR A 54 -12.17 9.84 -23.70
CA THR A 54 -11.83 8.59 -23.02
C THR A 54 -10.52 8.74 -22.24
N LEU A 55 -9.51 9.39 -22.82
CA LEU A 55 -8.24 9.66 -22.14
C LEU A 55 -8.43 10.62 -20.95
N GLU A 56 -9.23 11.67 -21.09
CA GLU A 56 -9.52 12.61 -19.99
C GLU A 56 -10.27 11.91 -18.84
N PHE A 57 -11.22 11.02 -19.15
CA PHE A 57 -11.90 10.22 -18.14
C PHE A 57 -10.93 9.28 -17.41
N ALA A 58 -10.05 8.60 -18.16
CA ALA A 58 -9.04 7.73 -17.60
C ALA A 58 -8.04 8.48 -16.70
N GLU A 59 -7.61 9.70 -17.08
CA GLU A 59 -6.74 10.56 -16.26
C GLU A 59 -7.42 10.94 -14.92
N LYS A 60 -8.70 11.32 -14.97
CA LYS A 60 -9.50 11.62 -13.75
C LYS A 60 -9.66 10.39 -12.87
N GLU A 61 -9.97 9.24 -13.46
CA GLU A 61 -10.10 7.98 -12.71
C GLU A 61 -8.76 7.57 -12.08
N TRP A 62 -7.66 7.71 -12.81
CA TRP A 62 -6.32 7.45 -12.31
C TRP A 62 -5.95 8.36 -11.14
N LEU A 63 -6.25 9.66 -11.22
CA LEU A 63 -6.03 10.60 -10.11
C LEU A 63 -6.83 10.22 -8.86
N LEU A 64 -8.10 9.81 -9.03
CA LEU A 64 -8.93 9.33 -7.93
C LEU A 64 -8.34 8.06 -7.29
N ARG A 65 -7.94 7.09 -8.12
CA ARG A 65 -7.30 5.84 -7.67
C ARG A 65 -5.96 6.11 -6.97
N GLN A 66 -5.13 7.02 -7.50
CA GLN A 66 -3.87 7.44 -6.87
C GLN A 66 -4.10 8.04 -5.48
N GLY A 67 -5.12 8.90 -5.34
CA GLY A 67 -5.52 9.45 -4.06
C GLY A 67 -5.88 8.37 -3.04
N GLU A 68 -6.64 7.35 -3.45
CA GLU A 68 -6.98 6.22 -2.59
C GLU A 68 -5.77 5.35 -2.23
N GLN A 69 -4.90 5.05 -3.20
CA GLN A 69 -3.68 4.27 -2.97
C GLN A 69 -2.74 4.98 -1.99
N ARG A 70 -2.54 6.28 -2.12
CA ARG A 70 -1.78 7.09 -1.15
C ARG A 70 -2.37 7.00 0.25
N LYS A 71 -3.69 7.15 0.39
CA LYS A 71 -4.39 7.04 1.67
C LYS A 71 -4.24 5.65 2.29
N ARG A 72 -4.29 4.58 1.48
CA ARG A 72 -4.03 3.20 1.94
C ARG A 72 -2.59 3.04 2.42
N GLN A 73 -1.61 3.63 1.73
CA GLN A 73 -0.21 3.64 2.17
C GLN A 73 -0.01 4.38 3.50
N GLU A 74 -0.60 5.56 3.66
CA GLU A 74 -0.55 6.32 4.91
C GLU A 74 -1.17 5.56 6.08
N PHE A 75 -2.32 4.90 5.83
CA PHE A 75 -2.97 4.04 6.82
C PHE A 75 -2.09 2.85 7.23
N ASN A 76 -1.42 2.21 6.26
CA ASN A 76 -0.47 1.13 6.54
C ASN A 76 0.71 1.61 7.39
N LEU A 77 1.25 2.79 7.08
CA LEU A 77 2.31 3.44 7.87
C LEU A 77 1.85 3.74 9.30
N TYR A 78 0.63 4.28 9.45
CA TYR A 78 0.00 4.54 10.75
C TYR A 78 -0.13 3.27 11.60
N ARG A 79 -0.66 2.17 11.01
CA ARG A 79 -0.79 0.88 11.71
C ARG A 79 0.57 0.32 12.13
N ARG A 80 1.57 0.34 11.24
CA ARG A 80 2.94 -0.11 11.54
C ARG A 80 3.56 0.69 12.67
N ASN A 81 3.41 2.01 12.68
CA ASN A 81 3.95 2.85 13.74
C ASN A 81 3.26 2.64 15.09
N LYS A 82 1.93 2.47 15.10
CA LYS A 82 1.18 2.12 16.31
C LYS A 82 1.67 0.78 16.88
N PHE A 83 1.84 -0.22 16.02
CA PHE A 83 2.36 -1.53 16.41
C PHE A 83 3.80 -1.44 16.96
N LYS A 84 4.70 -0.74 16.27
CA LYS A 84 6.08 -0.49 16.75
C LYS A 84 6.11 0.12 18.15
N LYS A 85 5.20 1.05 18.46
CA LYS A 85 5.12 1.68 19.79
C LYS A 85 4.70 0.69 20.87
N HIS A 86 3.70 -0.15 20.60
CA HIS A 86 3.25 -1.18 21.54
C HIS A 86 4.30 -2.29 21.71
N PHE A 87 4.90 -2.73 20.61
CA PHE A 87 5.98 -3.71 20.60
C PHE A 87 7.23 -3.21 21.35
N GLY A 88 7.62 -1.95 21.12
CA GLY A 88 8.78 -1.35 21.79
C GLY A 88 8.61 -1.27 23.31
N LYS A 89 7.43 -0.85 23.80
CA LYS A 89 7.14 -0.85 25.24
C LYS A 89 7.25 -2.26 25.83
N TYR A 90 6.66 -3.25 25.16
CA TYR A 90 6.73 -4.62 25.61
C TYR A 90 8.16 -5.17 25.59
N ALA A 91 8.91 -4.93 24.51
CA ALA A 91 10.30 -5.35 24.39
C ALA A 91 11.15 -4.78 25.53
N ILE A 92 11.00 -3.49 25.85
CA ILE A 92 11.71 -2.85 26.97
C ILE A 92 11.34 -3.52 28.30
N THR A 93 10.05 -3.70 28.60
CA THR A 93 9.61 -4.32 29.86
C THR A 93 10.10 -5.77 29.97
N ASN A 94 10.02 -6.54 28.88
CA ASN A 94 10.40 -7.94 28.89
C ASN A 94 11.91 -8.12 28.95
N SER A 95 12.68 -7.30 28.22
CA SER A 95 14.15 -7.26 28.32
C SER A 95 14.59 -6.87 29.73
N PHE A 96 13.93 -5.88 30.35
CA PHE A 96 14.20 -5.50 31.74
C PHE A 96 13.93 -6.64 32.72
N LEU A 97 12.78 -7.33 32.59
CA LEU A 97 12.46 -8.52 33.39
C LEU A 97 13.45 -9.66 33.19
N MET A 98 13.93 -9.88 31.95
CA MET A 98 14.91 -10.91 31.63
C MET A 98 16.27 -10.62 32.29
N LEU A 99 16.75 -9.37 32.17
CA LEU A 99 17.99 -8.90 32.80
C LEU A 99 17.90 -8.95 34.32
N PHE A 100 16.78 -8.54 34.89
CA PHE A 100 16.52 -8.58 36.33
C PHE A 100 16.50 -10.02 36.86
N ASN A 101 15.78 -10.93 36.18
CA ASN A 101 15.75 -12.33 36.58
C ASN A 101 17.13 -13.00 36.47
N PHE A 102 17.92 -12.65 35.45
CA PHE A 102 19.30 -13.13 35.33
C PHE A 102 20.20 -12.61 36.45
N MET A 103 20.10 -11.34 36.84
CA MET A 103 20.85 -10.78 37.97
C MET A 103 20.46 -11.38 39.33
N VAL A 104 19.17 -11.67 39.54
CA VAL A 104 18.66 -12.14 40.85
C VAL A 104 18.85 -13.65 41.05
N VAL A 105 18.60 -14.46 40.01
CA VAL A 105 18.51 -15.92 40.15
C VAL A 105 19.64 -16.64 39.41
N GLY A 106 20.30 -16.01 38.44
CA GLY A 106 21.32 -16.65 37.58
C GLY A 106 20.77 -17.67 36.59
N HIS A 107 19.46 -17.96 36.59
CA HIS A 107 18.78 -18.89 35.68
C HIS A 107 17.40 -18.35 35.26
N LEU A 108 16.98 -18.63 34.02
CA LEU A 108 15.74 -18.12 33.43
C LEU A 108 14.52 -19.03 33.72
N THR A 109 14.18 -19.28 34.99
CA THR A 109 13.17 -20.30 35.33
C THR A 109 11.71 -19.81 35.25
N TRP A 110 11.35 -18.68 35.87
CA TRP A 110 9.97 -18.18 35.88
C TRP A 110 9.66 -17.16 34.77
N SER A 111 10.69 -16.42 34.32
CA SER A 111 10.55 -15.42 33.27
C SER A 111 10.19 -16.03 31.91
N LEU A 112 10.60 -17.28 31.64
CA LEU A 112 10.26 -17.98 30.41
C LEU A 112 8.75 -18.21 30.29
N TYR A 113 8.07 -18.63 31.36
CA TYR A 113 6.62 -18.86 31.34
C TYR A 113 5.84 -17.55 31.09
N LEU A 114 6.24 -16.46 31.73
CA LEU A 114 5.65 -15.13 31.51
C LEU A 114 5.89 -14.65 30.07
N LEU A 115 7.11 -14.83 29.56
CA LEU A 115 7.47 -14.43 28.20
C LEU A 115 6.72 -15.26 27.16
N LEU A 116 6.50 -16.55 27.40
CA LEU A 116 5.79 -17.44 26.49
C LEU A 116 4.28 -17.14 26.49
N LEU A 117 3.69 -16.90 27.66
CA LEU A 117 2.28 -16.52 27.79
C LEU A 117 1.98 -15.16 27.13
N TRP A 118 2.81 -14.15 27.41
CA TRP A 118 2.64 -12.82 26.82
C TRP A 118 3.11 -12.77 25.36
N GLY A 119 4.12 -13.57 25.00
CA GLY A 119 4.62 -13.72 23.65
C GLY A 119 3.57 -14.32 22.71
N LEU A 120 2.75 -15.27 23.18
CA LEU A 120 1.62 -15.79 22.41
C LEU A 120 0.58 -14.72 22.11
N GLY A 121 0.15 -13.94 23.12
CA GLY A 121 -0.84 -12.88 22.95
C GLY A 121 -0.36 -11.77 22.00
N LEU A 122 0.94 -11.46 22.03
CA LEU A 122 1.56 -10.53 21.09
C LEU A 122 1.75 -11.11 19.69
N GLY A 123 2.08 -12.40 19.59
CA GLY A 123 2.15 -13.10 18.31
C GLY A 123 0.82 -13.06 17.57
N LEU A 124 -0.29 -13.29 18.27
CA LEU A 124 -1.64 -13.18 17.72
C LEU A 124 -1.99 -11.74 17.32
N ASN A 125 -1.66 -10.76 18.17
CA ASN A 125 -1.88 -9.34 17.84
C ASN A 125 -1.00 -8.86 16.66
N ALA A 126 0.23 -9.37 16.56
CA ALA A 126 1.13 -9.12 15.44
C ALA A 126 0.57 -9.75 14.17
N TRP A 127 0.13 -11.01 14.24
CA TRP A 127 -0.49 -11.71 13.13
C TRP A 127 -1.70 -10.95 12.58
N ASN A 128 -2.62 -10.50 13.44
CA ASN A 128 -3.76 -9.69 13.02
C ASN A 128 -3.37 -8.28 12.51
N THR A 129 -2.18 -7.78 12.89
CA THR A 129 -1.66 -6.50 12.40
C THR A 129 -0.98 -6.61 11.04
N PHE A 130 -0.32 -7.73 10.76
CA PHE A 130 0.35 -8.01 9.49
C PHE A 130 -0.57 -8.66 8.46
N GLN A 131 -1.67 -9.28 8.89
CA GLN A 131 -2.73 -9.76 8.01
C GLN A 131 -3.44 -8.54 7.40
N SER A 132 -2.98 -8.19 6.21
CA SER A 132 -3.39 -6.99 5.45
C SER A 132 -4.60 -7.26 4.55
N ASP A 133 -5.10 -8.50 4.56
CA ASP A 133 -6.25 -8.95 3.78
C ASP A 133 -7.35 -9.47 4.72
N GLY A 134 -8.50 -8.79 4.71
CA GLY A 134 -9.70 -9.19 5.45
C GLY A 134 -10.68 -8.05 5.67
N GLU A 135 -11.94 -8.38 5.99
CA GLU A 135 -12.98 -7.38 6.27
C GLU A 135 -12.60 -6.39 7.38
N GLU A 136 -11.81 -6.84 8.38
CA GLU A 136 -11.34 -5.97 9.45
C GLU A 136 -10.40 -4.86 8.95
N TYR A 137 -9.58 -5.15 7.93
CA TYR A 137 -8.71 -4.16 7.31
C TYR A 137 -9.54 -3.05 6.66
N GLU A 138 -10.54 -3.42 5.86
CA GLU A 138 -11.38 -2.46 5.15
C GLU A 138 -12.24 -1.65 6.14
N LYS A 139 -12.82 -2.28 7.18
CA LYS A 139 -13.54 -1.56 8.25
C LYS A 139 -12.64 -0.56 8.97
N ALA A 140 -11.41 -0.94 9.29
CA ALA A 140 -10.45 -0.06 9.96
C ALA A 140 -9.99 1.09 9.06
N PHE A 141 -9.76 0.82 7.77
CA PHE A 141 -9.45 1.85 6.77
C PHE A 141 -10.59 2.86 6.63
N GLN A 142 -11.85 2.39 6.50
CA GLN A 142 -13.02 3.26 6.39
C GLN A 142 -13.21 4.16 7.63
N MET A 143 -13.05 3.61 8.83
CA MET A 143 -13.11 4.39 10.07
C MET A 143 -12.02 5.46 10.15
N TRP A 144 -10.79 5.10 9.76
CA TRP A 144 -9.66 6.03 9.71
C TRP A 144 -9.89 7.12 8.65
N TYR A 145 -10.34 6.73 7.47
CA TYR A 145 -10.59 7.60 6.33
C TYR A 145 -11.65 8.66 6.63
N ARG A 146 -12.77 8.28 7.27
CA ARG A 146 -13.79 9.22 7.74
C ARG A 146 -13.21 10.25 8.70
N ARG A 147 -12.46 9.79 9.72
CA ARG A 147 -11.83 10.70 10.71
C ARG A 147 -10.81 11.65 10.09
N TYR A 148 -10.11 11.21 9.04
CA TYR A 148 -9.16 12.03 8.31
C TYR A 148 -9.86 13.14 7.51
N GLN A 149 -10.90 12.79 6.74
CA GLN A 149 -11.68 13.76 5.95
C GLN A 149 -12.39 14.82 6.81
N PHE A 150 -12.97 14.43 7.95
CA PHE A 150 -13.66 15.38 8.82
C PHE A 150 -12.75 16.48 9.37
N LYS A 151 -11.43 16.24 9.53
CA LYS A 151 -10.51 17.28 10.01
C LYS A 151 -10.25 18.38 8.97
N GLU A 152 -10.19 18.03 7.69
CA GLU A 152 -9.97 19.02 6.62
C GLU A 152 -11.24 19.82 6.31
N THR A 153 -12.39 19.15 6.26
CA THR A 153 -13.65 19.82 5.96
C THR A 153 -14.03 20.80 7.07
N VAL A 154 -13.98 20.37 8.33
CA VAL A 154 -14.35 21.22 9.47
C VAL A 154 -13.51 22.50 9.52
N ASN A 155 -12.19 22.41 9.33
CA ASN A 155 -11.34 23.60 9.31
C ASN A 155 -11.73 24.59 8.20
N SER A 156 -11.98 24.11 6.97
CA SER A 156 -12.36 25.01 5.87
C SER A 156 -13.71 25.71 6.05
N PHE A 157 -14.66 25.08 6.74
CA PHE A 157 -15.96 25.69 7.06
C PHE A 157 -15.85 26.69 8.21
N PHE A 158 -15.05 26.38 9.24
CA PHE A 158 -14.77 27.32 10.32
C PHE A 158 -14.00 28.55 9.84
N ASP A 159 -13.01 28.38 8.96
CA ASP A 159 -12.26 29.50 8.37
C ASP A 159 -13.14 30.42 7.52
N LYS A 160 -14.12 29.86 6.80
CA LYS A 160 -15.10 30.67 6.05
C LYS A 160 -16.08 31.40 6.95
N LEU A 161 -16.54 30.77 8.03
CA LEU A 161 -17.45 31.40 9.00
C LEU A 161 -16.76 32.50 9.82
N LEU A 162 -15.52 32.27 10.25
CA LEU A 162 -14.71 33.28 10.97
C LEU A 162 -14.34 34.48 10.09
N LYS A 163 -14.29 34.31 8.77
CA LYS A 163 -13.98 35.39 7.83
C LYS A 163 -15.23 36.11 7.32
N ALA A 164 -16.42 35.55 7.55
CA ALA A 164 -17.71 36.11 7.17
C ALA A 164 -18.43 36.85 8.31
N TRP A 165 -17.81 36.94 9.48
CA TRP A 165 -18.27 37.69 10.66
C TRP A 165 -17.21 38.73 11.02
#